data_AF-A0A7W9U6T4-F1
#
_entry.id   AF-A0A7W9U6T4-F1
#
_cell.length_a   1.000
_cell.length_b   1.000
_cell.length_c   1.000
_cell.angle_alpha   90.00
_cell.angle_beta   90.00
_cell.angle_gamma   90.00
#
_symmetry.space_group_name_H-M   'P 1'
#
loop_
_entity.id
_entity.type
_entity.pdbx_description
1 polymer ?
#
loop_
_entity_poly.entity_id
_entity_poly.type
_entity_poly.pdbx_seq_one_letter_code
_entity_poly.pdbx_strand_id
1 'polypeptide(L)'
;MCEKVELSASLDEDGMLDSAALRRALACLAQFRSALDAWKPHAVRVVATAALRMARNASLFLPAAGRALGHPVDLIAGDEAGRLVYLGVANTLGAADPAPRLVLDIGSISTELVIGEGAMIRRIESFALGAVRQSLTFFANGRIDAAGFDAAVRSSRSRFAEAGFGARGWHMAYGACGTVRALAGHAHRGGNAGAPLTRADLAGLRDAFIASRQDVHLAGGLALLCGLMDELEIAAVTPVAAGLRVGALWDLRQRAGAAVGPLANPLGIV
;
A
#
# COMPACT_ATOMS: atom_id res chain seq x y z
N MET A 1 13.65 4.57 9.28
CA MET A 1 13.99 3.13 9.20
C MET A 1 12.85 2.37 8.53
N CYS A 2 13.16 1.42 7.66
CA CYS A 2 12.22 0.49 7.01
C CYS A 2 12.94 -0.85 6.93
N GLU A 3 12.33 -1.93 7.40
CA GLU A 3 12.96 -3.25 7.49
C GLU A 3 12.10 -4.28 6.76
N LYS A 4 12.73 -5.18 5.99
CA LYS A 4 12.01 -6.17 5.19
C LYS A 4 11.81 -7.45 6.01
N VAL A 5 10.60 -7.67 6.51
CA VAL A 5 10.25 -8.87 7.31
C VAL A 5 9.53 -9.94 6.46
N GLU A 6 8.90 -9.52 5.37
CA GLU A 6 8.17 -10.38 4.41
C GLU A 6 7.04 -11.22 5.03
N LEU A 7 6.38 -10.67 6.06
CA LEU A 7 5.32 -11.37 6.79
C LEU A 7 4.19 -11.88 5.86
N SER A 8 3.82 -11.10 4.86
CA SER A 8 2.80 -11.46 3.87
C SER A 8 3.18 -12.67 3.01
N ALA A 9 4.46 -12.87 2.70
CA ALA A 9 4.93 -14.00 1.90
C ALA A 9 4.96 -15.32 2.70
N SER A 10 4.88 -15.24 4.04
CA SER A 10 4.86 -16.38 4.95
C SER A 10 3.46 -16.90 5.30
N LEU A 11 2.42 -16.27 4.75
CA LEU A 11 1.04 -16.68 4.97
C LEU A 11 0.72 -17.86 4.04
N ASP A 12 0.44 -19.02 4.63
CA ASP A 12 0.10 -20.24 3.88
C ASP A 12 -1.39 -20.31 3.50
N GLU A 13 -1.77 -21.40 2.83
CA GLU A 13 -3.14 -21.65 2.37
C GLU A 13 -4.12 -21.86 3.54
N ASP A 14 -3.65 -22.32 4.70
CA ASP A 14 -4.43 -22.47 5.93
C ASP A 14 -4.60 -21.14 6.69
N GLY A 15 -4.00 -20.05 6.17
CA GLY A 15 -4.02 -18.74 6.77
C GLY A 15 -3.15 -18.64 8.01
N MET A 16 -2.07 -19.42 8.10
CA MET A 16 -1.11 -19.40 9.20
C MET A 16 0.17 -18.68 8.76
N LEU A 17 0.70 -17.84 9.65
CA LEU A 17 2.02 -17.23 9.46
C LEU A 17 3.12 -18.16 9.98
N ASP A 18 4.18 -18.31 9.20
CA ASP A 18 5.33 -19.13 9.56
C ASP A 18 6.03 -18.63 10.85
N SER A 19 6.44 -19.56 11.71
CA SER A 19 7.05 -19.22 13.01
C SER A 19 8.41 -18.51 12.89
N ALA A 20 9.19 -18.77 11.85
CA ALA A 20 10.41 -18.04 11.56
C ALA A 20 10.11 -16.59 11.12
N ALA A 21 9.11 -16.33 10.28
CA ALA A 21 8.68 -14.95 9.96
C ALA A 21 8.20 -14.20 11.20
N LEU A 22 7.40 -14.83 12.07
CA LEU A 22 6.97 -14.22 13.32
C LEU A 22 8.16 -13.87 14.22
N ARG A 23 9.17 -14.74 14.32
CA ARG A 23 10.42 -14.46 15.07
C ARG A 23 11.20 -13.29 14.46
N ARG A 24 11.36 -13.23 13.13
CA ARG A 24 11.98 -12.08 12.46
C ARG A 24 11.22 -10.78 12.75
N ALA A 25 9.89 -10.83 12.75
CA ALA A 25 9.04 -9.69 13.06
C ALA A 25 9.25 -9.19 14.50
N LEU A 26 9.28 -10.10 15.48
CA LEU A 26 9.55 -9.74 16.88
C LEU A 26 10.95 -9.13 17.07
N ALA A 27 11.97 -9.68 16.40
CA ALA A 27 13.33 -9.14 16.44
C ALA A 27 13.39 -7.72 15.87
N CYS A 28 12.71 -7.47 14.74
CA CYS A 28 12.59 -6.13 14.16
C CYS A 28 11.86 -5.16 15.09
N LEU A 29 10.77 -5.60 15.74
CA LEU A 29 10.04 -4.76 16.70
C LEU A 29 10.89 -4.40 17.92
N ALA A 30 11.73 -5.31 18.40
CA ALA A 30 12.67 -5.03 19.49
C ALA A 30 13.73 -3.98 19.07
N GLN A 31 14.20 -3.99 17.82
CA GLN A 31 15.08 -2.93 17.31
C GLN A 31 14.36 -1.57 17.24
N PHE A 32 13.10 -1.56 16.80
CA PHE A 32 12.30 -0.34 16.81
C PHE A 32 12.06 0.18 18.22
N ARG A 33 11.87 -0.70 19.21
CA ARG A 33 11.81 -0.30 20.62
C ARG A 33 13.07 0.44 21.05
N SER A 34 14.25 -0.09 20.74
CA SER A 34 15.52 0.60 21.06
C SER A 34 15.59 1.99 20.44
N ALA A 35 15.10 2.17 19.21
CA ALA A 35 15.04 3.47 18.55
C ALA A 35 14.03 4.42 19.23
N LEU A 36 12.85 3.92 19.61
CA LEU A 36 11.81 4.70 20.30
C LEU A 36 12.27 5.11 21.72
N ASP A 37 12.94 4.22 22.45
CA ASP A 37 13.48 4.49 23.79
C ASP A 37 14.58 5.57 23.74
N ALA A 38 15.38 5.61 22.66
CA ALA A 38 16.38 6.64 22.43
C ALA A 38 15.76 7.99 22.06
N TRP A 39 14.73 8.00 21.22
CA TRP A 39 14.10 9.23 20.73
C TRP A 39 13.08 9.84 21.71
N LYS A 40 12.42 9.01 22.53
CA LYS A 40 11.39 9.38 23.51
C LYS A 40 10.24 10.24 22.93
N PRO A 41 9.49 9.72 21.94
CA PRO A 41 8.33 10.42 21.41
C PRO A 41 7.28 10.72 22.47
N HIS A 42 6.60 11.87 22.31
CA HIS A 42 5.39 12.18 23.09
C HIS A 42 4.24 11.20 22.82
N ALA A 43 4.14 10.66 21.60
CA ALA A 43 3.10 9.72 21.24
C ALA A 43 3.58 8.76 20.13
N VAL A 44 3.08 7.53 20.18
CA VAL A 44 3.40 6.47 19.21
C VAL A 44 2.10 5.83 18.74
N ARG A 45 1.94 5.68 17.42
CA ARG A 45 0.86 4.91 16.80
C ARG A 45 1.46 3.75 16.04
N VAL A 46 1.00 2.54 16.34
CA VAL A 46 1.47 1.31 15.70
C VAL A 46 0.25 0.59 15.14
N VAL A 47 0.28 0.29 13.85
CA VAL A 47 -0.84 -0.37 13.17
C VAL A 47 -0.37 -1.65 12.48
N ALA A 48 -1.20 -2.67 12.54
CA ALA A 48 -1.08 -3.92 11.80
C ALA A 48 -2.19 -3.98 10.73
N THR A 49 -1.84 -4.44 9.53
CA THR A 49 -2.74 -4.43 8.36
C THR A 49 -3.02 -5.84 7.83
N ALA A 50 -3.14 -6.01 6.51
CA ALA A 50 -3.73 -7.17 5.86
C ALA A 50 -3.11 -8.52 6.26
N ALA A 51 -1.77 -8.63 6.35
CA ALA A 51 -1.12 -9.91 6.68
C ALA A 51 -1.57 -10.46 8.03
N LEU A 52 -1.62 -9.60 9.05
CA LEU A 52 -2.09 -9.98 10.38
C LEU A 52 -3.62 -10.06 10.47
N ARG A 53 -4.35 -9.32 9.63
CA ARG A 53 -5.81 -9.43 9.56
C ARG A 53 -6.26 -10.77 8.98
N MET A 54 -5.50 -11.31 8.03
CA MET A 54 -5.79 -12.57 7.35
C MET A 54 -5.26 -13.79 8.11
N ALA A 55 -4.28 -13.61 9.00
CA ALA A 55 -3.65 -14.71 9.72
C ALA A 55 -4.50 -15.20 10.90
N ARG A 56 -4.83 -16.50 10.90
CA ARG A 56 -5.60 -17.16 11.98
C ARG A 56 -4.83 -17.18 13.30
N ASN A 57 -3.51 -17.19 13.25
CA ASN A 57 -2.62 -17.15 14.42
C ASN A 57 -2.18 -15.73 14.82
N ALA A 58 -2.78 -14.67 14.28
CA ALA A 58 -2.43 -13.29 14.64
C ALA A 58 -2.70 -12.96 16.11
N SER A 59 -3.75 -13.52 16.70
CA SER A 59 -4.10 -13.32 18.12
C SER A 59 -3.00 -13.79 19.08
N LEU A 60 -2.20 -14.78 18.68
CA LEU A 60 -1.05 -15.26 19.44
C LEU A 60 0.16 -14.32 19.29
N PHE A 61 0.27 -13.65 18.14
CA PHE A 61 1.39 -12.78 17.81
C PHE A 61 1.24 -11.36 18.35
N LEU A 62 0.06 -10.73 18.22
CA LEU A 62 -0.16 -9.32 18.55
C LEU A 62 0.24 -8.93 19.99
N PRO A 63 -0.06 -9.73 21.04
CA PRO A 63 0.42 -9.43 22.39
C PRO A 63 1.95 -9.49 22.52
N ALA A 64 2.59 -10.45 21.84
CA ALA A 64 4.05 -10.55 21.83
C ALA A 64 4.70 -9.39 21.07
N ALA A 65 4.10 -8.98 19.95
CA ALA A 65 4.51 -7.82 19.17
C ALA A 65 4.44 -6.53 20.01
N GLY A 66 3.34 -6.33 20.74
CA GLY A 66 3.20 -5.16 21.61
C GLY A 66 4.23 -5.13 22.75
N ARG A 67 4.53 -6.28 23.37
CA ARG A 67 5.59 -6.39 24.37
C ARG A 67 6.99 -6.15 23.80
N ALA A 68 7.29 -6.69 22.61
CA ALA A 68 8.58 -6.51 21.96
C ALA A 68 8.83 -5.04 21.60
N LEU A 69 7.79 -4.34 21.13
CA LEU A 69 7.87 -2.93 20.75
C LEU A 69 7.77 -1.97 21.94
N GLY A 70 7.11 -2.37 23.03
CA GLY A 70 6.81 -1.50 24.17
C GLY A 70 5.56 -0.63 23.99
N HIS A 71 4.79 -0.85 22.92
CA HIS A 71 3.58 -0.10 22.58
C HIS A 71 2.49 -1.04 22.06
N PRO A 72 1.20 -0.74 22.28
CA PRO A 72 0.11 -1.53 21.71
C PRO A 72 0.17 -1.53 20.17
N VAL A 73 -0.19 -2.66 19.57
CA VAL A 73 -0.28 -2.82 18.11
C VAL A 73 -1.74 -2.94 17.72
N ASP A 74 -2.24 -1.93 17.01
CA ASP A 74 -3.64 -1.88 16.61
C ASP A 74 -3.85 -2.60 15.28
N LEU A 75 -4.56 -3.73 15.30
CA LEU A 75 -4.99 -4.37 14.07
C LEU A 75 -6.15 -3.57 13.46
N ILE A 76 -5.91 -2.97 12.30
CA ILE A 76 -6.90 -2.12 11.63
C ILE A 76 -7.64 -2.85 10.50
N ALA A 77 -8.90 -2.49 10.33
CA ALA A 77 -9.74 -2.92 9.21
C ALA A 77 -9.24 -2.32 7.89
N GLY A 78 -9.73 -2.86 6.76
CA GLY A 78 -9.27 -2.46 5.43
C GLY A 78 -9.70 -1.03 5.08
N ASP A 79 -10.90 -0.65 5.47
CA ASP A 79 -11.43 0.70 5.36
C ASP A 79 -10.62 1.71 6.17
N GLU A 80 -10.25 1.39 7.40
CA GLU A 80 -9.39 2.25 8.23
C GLU A 80 -7.99 2.40 7.63
N ALA A 81 -7.42 1.34 7.05
CA ALA A 81 -6.17 1.43 6.31
C ALA A 81 -6.30 2.39 5.11
N GLY A 82 -7.37 2.25 4.32
CA GLY A 82 -7.69 3.15 3.21
C GLY A 82 -7.88 4.61 3.66
N ARG A 83 -8.59 4.83 4.77
CA ARG A 83 -8.78 6.16 5.36
C ARG A 83 -7.44 6.82 5.70
N LEU A 84 -6.53 6.08 6.36
CA LEU A 84 -5.20 6.58 6.69
C LEU A 84 -4.39 6.87 5.43
N VAL A 85 -4.40 5.97 4.44
CA VAL A 85 -3.74 6.19 3.14
C VAL A 85 -4.21 7.50 2.51
N TYR A 86 -5.52 7.69 2.39
CA TYR A 86 -6.10 8.89 1.82
C TYR A 86 -5.74 10.13 2.61
N LEU A 87 -5.80 10.07 3.95
CA LEU A 87 -5.39 11.17 4.81
C LEU A 87 -3.93 11.58 4.56
N GLY A 88 -3.04 10.60 4.39
CA GLY A 88 -1.65 10.85 4.05
C GLY A 88 -1.50 11.59 2.72
N VAL A 89 -2.18 11.11 1.67
CA VAL A 89 -2.15 11.73 0.34
C VAL A 89 -2.77 13.12 0.34
N ALA A 90 -3.95 13.29 0.97
CA ALA A 90 -4.66 14.55 1.02
C ALA A 90 -3.83 15.67 1.68
N ASN A 91 -3.16 15.37 2.79
CA ASN A 91 -2.30 16.35 3.46
C ASN A 91 -0.99 16.62 2.71
N THR A 92 -0.48 15.66 1.92
CA THR A 92 0.72 15.87 1.10
C THR A 92 0.42 16.70 -0.14
N LEU A 93 -0.73 16.49 -0.79
CA LEU A 93 -1.13 17.28 -1.96
C LEU A 93 -1.63 18.69 -1.58
N GLY A 94 -2.00 18.90 -0.32
CA GLY A 94 -2.48 20.17 0.19
C GLY A 94 -3.90 20.53 -0.25
N ALA A 95 -4.40 21.66 0.28
CA ALA A 95 -5.76 22.15 0.02
C ALA A 95 -5.93 22.80 -1.37
N ALA A 96 -4.83 23.03 -2.09
CA ALA A 96 -4.83 23.72 -3.38
C ALA A 96 -5.34 22.85 -4.54
N ASP A 97 -5.46 21.54 -4.35
CA ASP A 97 -6.05 20.62 -5.34
C ASP A 97 -7.41 20.12 -4.81
N PRO A 98 -8.51 20.88 -4.91
CA PRO A 98 -9.80 20.41 -4.43
C PRO A 98 -10.45 19.38 -5.36
N ALA A 99 -9.81 18.96 -6.47
CA ALA A 99 -10.46 18.09 -7.44
C ALA A 99 -10.76 16.70 -6.84
N PRO A 100 -11.90 16.07 -7.22
CA PRO A 100 -12.15 14.67 -6.90
C PRO A 100 -11.01 13.79 -7.40
N ARG A 101 -10.51 12.92 -6.54
CA ARG A 101 -9.34 12.08 -6.80
C ARG A 101 -9.59 10.64 -6.39
N LEU A 102 -8.95 9.73 -7.11
CA LEU A 102 -8.82 8.34 -6.75
C LEU A 102 -7.43 8.10 -6.16
N VAL A 103 -7.37 7.49 -4.99
CA VAL A 103 -6.13 7.08 -4.34
C VAL A 103 -6.06 5.56 -4.32
N LEU A 104 -4.95 5.03 -4.80
CA LEU A 104 -4.66 3.61 -4.94
C LEU A 104 -3.52 3.24 -3.98
N ASP A 105 -3.71 2.25 -3.12
CA ASP A 105 -2.62 1.62 -2.36
C ASP A 105 -2.55 0.14 -2.69
N ILE A 106 -1.62 -0.26 -3.56
CA ILE A 106 -1.37 -1.66 -3.92
C ILE A 106 -0.31 -2.21 -2.96
N GLY A 107 -0.78 -2.83 -1.89
CA GLY A 107 0.03 -3.56 -0.94
C GLY A 107 0.43 -4.96 -1.44
N SER A 108 1.11 -5.72 -0.59
CA SER A 108 1.55 -7.07 -0.94
C SER A 108 0.39 -8.07 -1.08
N ILE A 109 -0.63 -7.97 -0.23
CA ILE A 109 -1.75 -8.92 -0.22
C ILE A 109 -3.13 -8.25 -0.13
N SER A 110 -3.16 -6.92 0.00
CA SER A 110 -4.37 -6.11 -0.12
C SER A 110 -4.16 -4.94 -1.06
N THR A 111 -5.26 -4.39 -1.54
CA THR A 111 -5.31 -3.15 -2.31
C THR A 111 -6.43 -2.29 -1.77
N GLU A 112 -6.16 -1.03 -1.49
CA GLU A 112 -7.16 -0.07 -1.05
C GLU A 112 -7.43 0.95 -2.18
N LEU A 113 -8.72 1.19 -2.45
CA LEU A 113 -9.20 2.20 -3.40
C LEU A 113 -10.02 3.24 -2.63
N VAL A 114 -9.65 4.51 -2.76
CA VAL A 114 -10.33 5.59 -2.06
C VAL A 114 -10.67 6.71 -3.01
N ILE A 115 -11.95 7.04 -3.13
CA ILE A 115 -12.40 8.28 -3.80
C ILE A 115 -12.60 9.33 -2.72
N GLY A 116 -12.03 10.51 -2.94
CA GLY A 116 -12.30 11.67 -2.10
C GLY A 116 -12.12 12.99 -2.83
N GLU A 117 -12.42 14.07 -2.13
CA GLU A 117 -12.31 15.44 -2.58
C GLU A 117 -11.79 16.29 -1.42
N GLY A 118 -10.63 16.93 -1.61
CA GLY A 118 -9.93 17.59 -0.50
C GLY A 118 -9.70 16.63 0.67
N ALA A 119 -10.17 16.99 1.86
CA ALA A 119 -10.09 16.14 3.06
C ALA A 119 -11.26 15.12 3.19
N MET A 120 -12.31 15.26 2.38
CA MET A 120 -13.50 14.43 2.48
C MET A 120 -13.34 13.14 1.69
N ILE A 121 -13.60 12.01 2.34
CA ILE A 121 -13.67 10.70 1.70
C ILE A 121 -15.11 10.45 1.28
N ARG A 122 -15.30 10.08 0.01
CA ARG A 122 -16.60 9.72 -0.54
C ARG A 122 -16.83 8.22 -0.50
N ARG A 123 -15.78 7.44 -0.75
CA ARG A 123 -15.85 5.98 -0.80
C ARG A 123 -14.50 5.34 -0.51
N ILE A 124 -14.51 4.26 0.25
CA ILE A 124 -13.34 3.39 0.47
C ILE A 124 -13.76 1.96 0.14
N GLU A 125 -12.90 1.23 -0.55
CA GLU A 125 -12.99 -0.22 -0.69
C GLU A 125 -11.61 -0.83 -0.44
N SER A 126 -11.59 -2.00 0.20
CA SER A 126 -10.36 -2.77 0.45
C SER A 126 -10.54 -4.17 -0.11
N PHE A 127 -9.61 -4.57 -0.96
CA PHE A 127 -9.60 -5.86 -1.63
C PHE A 127 -8.51 -6.73 -1.01
N ALA A 128 -8.82 -7.99 -0.71
CA ALA A 128 -7.83 -9.00 -0.32
C ALA A 128 -7.00 -9.52 -1.53
N LEU A 129 -6.51 -8.58 -2.34
CA LEU A 129 -5.73 -8.80 -3.53
C LEU A 129 -4.56 -7.82 -3.54
N GLY A 130 -3.32 -8.30 -3.67
CA GLY A 130 -2.14 -7.45 -3.71
C GLY A 130 -1.03 -8.06 -4.56
N ALA A 131 0.09 -7.34 -4.68
CA ALA A 131 1.18 -7.66 -5.60
C ALA A 131 1.78 -9.07 -5.38
N VAL A 132 2.11 -9.42 -4.14
CA VAL A 132 2.69 -10.74 -3.79
C VAL A 132 1.68 -11.85 -4.02
N ARG A 133 0.41 -11.65 -3.64
CA ARG A 133 -0.64 -12.65 -3.87
C ARG A 133 -0.84 -12.90 -5.36
N GLN A 134 -0.92 -11.86 -6.19
CA GLN A 134 -0.99 -11.99 -7.65
C GLN A 134 0.21 -12.75 -8.20
N SER A 135 1.42 -12.42 -7.76
CA SER A 135 2.63 -13.10 -8.21
C SER A 135 2.66 -14.59 -7.87
N LEU A 136 2.28 -14.96 -6.65
CA LEU A 136 2.25 -16.37 -6.24
C LEU A 136 1.26 -17.19 -7.06
N THR A 137 0.12 -16.58 -7.42
CA THR A 137 -0.92 -17.25 -8.22
C THR A 137 -0.55 -17.41 -9.69
N PHE A 138 0.01 -16.37 -10.33
CA PHE A 138 0.18 -16.35 -11.80
C PHE A 138 1.62 -16.51 -12.28
N PHE A 139 2.62 -16.28 -11.42
CA PHE A 139 4.05 -16.32 -11.77
C PHE A 139 4.80 -17.33 -10.89
N ALA A 140 4.18 -18.49 -10.67
CA ALA A 140 4.77 -19.58 -9.91
C ALA A 140 6.16 -19.96 -10.48
N ASN A 141 7.09 -20.32 -9.59
CA ASN A 141 8.49 -20.62 -9.92
C ASN A 141 9.24 -19.45 -10.58
N GLY A 142 8.75 -18.22 -10.44
CA GLY A 142 9.35 -17.00 -10.97
C GLY A 142 9.27 -16.86 -12.48
N ARG A 143 8.42 -17.64 -13.15
CA ARG A 143 8.22 -17.57 -14.60
C ARG A 143 7.16 -16.52 -14.91
N ILE A 144 7.60 -15.44 -15.56
CA ILE A 144 6.72 -14.40 -16.09
C ILE A 144 6.62 -14.64 -17.60
N ASP A 145 5.48 -15.12 -18.07
CA ASP A 145 5.16 -15.25 -19.49
C ASP A 145 3.91 -14.43 -19.84
N ALA A 146 3.70 -14.20 -21.14
CA ALA A 146 2.60 -13.36 -21.61
C ALA A 146 1.23 -13.93 -21.21
N ALA A 147 1.05 -15.25 -21.27
CA ALA A 147 -0.21 -15.89 -20.95
C ALA A 147 -0.57 -15.75 -19.45
N GLY A 148 0.41 -15.99 -18.56
CA GLY A 148 0.27 -15.80 -17.13
C GLY A 148 0.04 -14.33 -16.76
N PHE A 149 0.72 -13.41 -17.44
CA PHE A 149 0.53 -11.98 -17.22
C PHE A 149 -0.88 -11.53 -17.62
N ASP A 150 -1.35 -11.92 -18.80
CA ASP A 150 -2.71 -11.61 -19.25
C ASP A 150 -3.77 -12.23 -18.34
N ALA A 151 -3.51 -13.43 -17.79
CA ALA A 151 -4.38 -14.05 -16.79
C ALA A 151 -4.43 -13.26 -15.48
N ALA A 152 -3.28 -12.77 -14.98
CA ALA A 152 -3.19 -11.92 -13.80
C ALA A 152 -3.94 -10.59 -14.00
N VAL A 153 -3.82 -9.97 -15.18
CA VAL A 153 -4.58 -8.76 -15.54
C VAL A 153 -6.08 -9.03 -15.54
N ARG A 154 -6.54 -10.10 -16.20
CA ARG A 154 -7.97 -10.48 -16.23
C ARG A 154 -8.52 -10.76 -14.84
N SER A 155 -7.77 -11.47 -14.00
CA SER A 155 -8.14 -11.74 -12.61
C SER A 155 -8.30 -10.44 -11.82
N SER A 156 -7.36 -9.50 -11.99
CA SER A 156 -7.40 -8.20 -11.34
C SER A 156 -8.62 -7.38 -11.79
N ARG A 157 -8.89 -7.31 -13.11
CA ARG A 157 -10.08 -6.65 -13.66
C ARG A 157 -11.37 -7.18 -13.07
N SER A 158 -11.55 -8.50 -13.10
CA SER A 158 -12.74 -9.16 -12.55
C SER A 158 -12.95 -8.78 -11.08
N ARG A 159 -11.88 -8.73 -10.29
CA ARG A 159 -11.98 -8.40 -8.87
C ARG A 159 -12.35 -6.93 -8.62
N PHE A 160 -11.87 -6.00 -9.44
CA PHE A 160 -12.20 -4.58 -9.29
C PHE A 160 -13.58 -4.24 -9.85
N ALA A 161 -14.05 -4.95 -10.88
CA ALA A 161 -15.39 -4.81 -11.42
C ALA A 161 -16.48 -5.05 -10.36
N GLU A 162 -16.27 -6.03 -9.47
CA GLU A 162 -17.19 -6.37 -8.36
C GLU A 162 -17.45 -5.21 -7.40
N ALA A 163 -16.52 -4.26 -7.28
CA ALA A 163 -16.72 -3.11 -6.42
C ALA A 163 -17.60 -2.03 -7.06
N GLY A 164 -17.83 -2.04 -8.37
CA GLY A 164 -18.71 -1.04 -9.01
C GLY A 164 -18.27 0.40 -8.75
N PHE A 165 -16.96 0.68 -8.82
CA PHE A 165 -16.45 2.06 -8.78
C PHE A 165 -16.88 2.87 -10.01
N GLY A 166 -17.21 2.19 -11.12
CA GLY A 166 -17.45 2.81 -12.42
C GLY A 166 -16.20 3.51 -12.95
N ALA A 167 -16.28 4.09 -14.15
CA ALA A 167 -15.18 4.86 -14.76
C ALA A 167 -15.25 6.37 -14.42
N ARG A 168 -16.04 6.77 -13.42
CA ARG A 168 -16.42 8.17 -13.18
C ARG A 168 -16.32 8.51 -11.70
N GLY A 169 -15.99 9.76 -11.40
CA GLY A 169 -15.99 10.27 -10.01
C GLY A 169 -14.65 10.81 -9.51
N TRP A 170 -13.63 10.82 -10.36
CA TRP A 170 -12.34 11.45 -10.10
C TRP A 170 -11.78 12.08 -11.37
N HIS A 171 -10.96 13.12 -11.21
CA HIS A 171 -10.21 13.76 -12.29
C HIS A 171 -8.77 13.23 -12.37
N MET A 172 -8.20 12.88 -11.20
CA MET A 172 -6.82 12.42 -11.06
C MET A 172 -6.76 11.12 -10.28
N ALA A 173 -5.80 10.25 -10.63
CA ALA A 173 -5.49 9.03 -9.90
C ALA A 173 -4.08 9.09 -9.32
N TYR A 174 -3.95 8.73 -8.05
CA TYR A 174 -2.70 8.78 -7.30
C TYR A 174 -2.35 7.41 -6.73
N GLY A 175 -1.09 6.98 -6.88
CA GLY A 175 -0.58 5.74 -6.30
C GLY A 175 0.24 5.99 -5.04
N ALA A 176 -0.31 5.60 -3.88
CA ALA A 176 0.21 5.87 -2.54
C ALA A 176 1.06 4.72 -1.96
N CYS A 177 1.63 3.87 -2.81
CA CYS A 177 2.23 2.60 -2.41
C CYS A 177 3.65 2.38 -2.96
N GLY A 178 4.38 1.45 -2.34
CA GLY A 178 5.72 1.08 -2.79
C GLY A 178 5.73 0.49 -4.20
N THR A 179 4.68 -0.28 -4.55
CA THR A 179 4.51 -0.90 -5.87
C THR A 179 4.49 0.15 -6.98
N VAL A 180 3.59 1.14 -6.90
CA VAL A 180 3.48 2.20 -7.93
C VAL A 180 4.77 3.01 -8.03
N ARG A 181 5.40 3.37 -6.90
CA ARG A 181 6.69 4.09 -6.93
C ARG A 181 7.81 3.28 -7.54
N ALA A 182 7.87 1.97 -7.27
CA ALA A 182 8.87 1.08 -7.88
C ALA A 182 8.65 0.92 -9.39
N LEU A 183 7.40 0.83 -9.85
CA LEU A 183 7.06 0.80 -11.28
C LEU A 183 7.43 2.12 -11.96
N ALA A 184 7.10 3.27 -11.36
CA ALA A 184 7.50 4.58 -11.88
C ALA A 184 9.02 4.72 -11.98
N GLY A 185 9.75 4.26 -10.96
CA GLY A 185 11.21 4.21 -10.98
C GLY A 185 11.78 3.35 -12.10
N HIS A 186 11.11 2.25 -12.48
CA HIS A 186 11.52 1.41 -13.61
C HIS A 186 11.17 2.00 -14.97
N ALA A 187 9.99 2.60 -15.09
CA ALA A 187 9.50 3.20 -16.34
C ALA A 187 10.29 4.45 -16.71
N HIS A 188 10.61 5.29 -15.73
CA HIS A 188 11.23 6.60 -15.94
C HIS A 188 12.69 6.63 -15.45
N ARG A 189 13.42 5.52 -15.63
CA ARG A 189 14.85 5.43 -15.27
C ARG A 189 15.65 6.57 -15.91
N GLY A 190 16.35 7.34 -15.08
CA GLY A 190 17.12 8.52 -15.52
C GLY A 190 16.29 9.79 -15.73
N GLY A 191 14.98 9.75 -15.44
CA GLY A 191 14.04 10.87 -15.51
C GLY A 191 13.38 11.20 -14.17
N ASN A 192 12.21 11.82 -14.23
CA ASN A 192 11.45 12.22 -13.05
C ASN A 192 10.63 11.04 -12.49
N ALA A 193 11.05 10.47 -11.35
CA ALA A 193 10.32 9.39 -10.67
C ALA A 193 8.93 9.80 -10.13
N GLY A 194 8.60 11.09 -10.14
CA GLY A 194 7.28 11.63 -9.85
C GLY A 194 6.35 11.71 -11.06
N ALA A 195 6.81 11.36 -12.26
CA ALA A 195 6.00 11.44 -13.47
C ALA A 195 4.85 10.39 -13.45
N PRO A 196 3.68 10.71 -14.02
CA PRO A 196 2.56 9.79 -14.07
C PRO A 196 2.90 8.53 -14.88
N LEU A 197 2.50 7.37 -14.37
CA LEU A 197 2.54 6.10 -15.11
C LEU A 197 1.35 6.02 -16.07
N THR A 198 1.63 5.96 -17.36
CA THR A 198 0.63 5.78 -18.41
C THR A 198 0.45 4.30 -18.76
N ARG A 199 -0.63 3.97 -19.47
CA ARG A 199 -0.83 2.61 -20.02
C ARG A 199 0.32 2.17 -20.93
N ALA A 200 0.93 3.10 -21.67
CA ALA A 200 2.08 2.81 -22.53
C ALA A 200 3.32 2.43 -21.70
N ASP A 201 3.56 3.14 -20.59
CA ASP A 201 4.63 2.78 -19.65
C ASP A 201 4.44 1.38 -19.08
N LEU A 202 3.21 1.04 -18.68
CA LEU A 202 2.91 -0.28 -18.13
C LEU A 202 3.09 -1.41 -19.16
N ALA A 203 2.72 -1.16 -20.42
CA ALA A 203 2.96 -2.10 -21.52
C ALA A 203 4.46 -2.33 -21.76
N GLY A 204 5.27 -1.26 -21.75
CA GLY A 204 6.72 -1.37 -21.87
C GLY A 204 7.35 -2.13 -20.70
N LEU A 205 6.87 -1.90 -19.47
CA LEU A 205 7.31 -2.65 -18.28
C LEU A 205 6.93 -4.12 -18.36
N ARG A 206 5.74 -4.46 -18.86
CA ARG A 206 5.30 -5.85 -19.07
C ARG A 206 6.30 -6.58 -19.96
N ASP A 207 6.61 -5.99 -21.12
CA ASP A 207 7.50 -6.60 -22.10
C ASP A 207 8.92 -6.77 -21.53
N ALA A 208 9.39 -5.76 -20.78
CA ALA A 208 10.69 -5.83 -20.10
C ALA A 208 10.75 -6.92 -19.01
N PHE A 209 9.70 -7.09 -18.20
CA PHE A 209 9.68 -8.10 -17.13
C PHE A 209 9.54 -9.53 -17.68
N ILE A 210 8.78 -9.72 -18.76
CA ILE A 210 8.72 -11.01 -19.47
C ILE A 210 10.10 -11.36 -20.04
N ALA A 211 10.80 -10.39 -20.61
CA ALA A 211 12.12 -10.60 -21.19
C ALA A 211 13.20 -10.89 -20.13
N SER A 212 13.21 -10.14 -19.01
CA SER A 212 14.23 -10.29 -17.96
C SER A 212 13.98 -11.47 -17.03
N ARG A 213 12.72 -11.88 -16.86
CA ARG A 213 12.28 -12.86 -15.84
C ARG A 213 12.71 -12.49 -14.42
N GLN A 214 12.80 -11.20 -14.13
CA GLN A 214 13.14 -10.66 -12.82
C GLN A 214 11.94 -9.94 -12.19
N ASP A 215 12.08 -9.57 -10.91
CA ASP A 215 11.09 -8.76 -10.17
C ASP A 215 9.68 -9.36 -10.14
N VAL A 216 9.58 -10.66 -9.91
CA VAL A 216 8.33 -11.43 -9.90
C VAL A 216 7.25 -10.79 -9.03
N HIS A 217 7.60 -10.26 -7.85
CA HIS A 217 6.66 -9.53 -6.98
C HIS A 217 6.15 -8.22 -7.59
N LEU A 218 7.03 -7.50 -8.31
CA LEU A 218 6.67 -6.27 -9.01
C LEU A 218 5.83 -6.58 -10.26
N ALA A 219 6.03 -7.72 -10.91
CA ALA A 219 5.20 -8.18 -12.02
C ALA A 219 3.74 -8.44 -11.61
N GLY A 220 3.50 -9.00 -10.41
CA GLY A 220 2.16 -9.14 -9.85
C GLY A 220 1.51 -7.79 -9.56
N GLY A 221 2.29 -6.86 -9.00
CA GLY A 221 1.86 -5.47 -8.81
C GLY A 221 1.56 -4.73 -10.11
N LEU A 222 2.36 -4.96 -11.15
CA LEU A 222 2.17 -4.40 -12.49
C LEU A 222 0.88 -4.92 -13.14
N ALA A 223 0.66 -6.24 -13.13
CA ALA A 223 -0.56 -6.83 -13.68
C ALA A 223 -1.82 -6.32 -12.96
N LEU A 224 -1.74 -6.17 -11.63
CA LEU A 224 -2.81 -5.61 -10.81
C LEU A 224 -3.10 -4.15 -11.17
N LEU A 225 -2.06 -3.32 -11.34
CA LEU A 225 -2.22 -1.93 -11.77
C LEU A 225 -2.78 -1.83 -13.20
N CYS A 226 -2.32 -2.67 -14.14
CA CYS A 226 -2.89 -2.75 -15.49
C CYS A 226 -4.39 -3.05 -15.44
N GLY A 227 -4.78 -4.11 -14.71
CA GLY A 227 -6.18 -4.48 -14.58
C GLY A 227 -7.04 -3.39 -13.95
N LEU A 228 -6.50 -2.71 -12.93
CA LEU A 228 -7.17 -1.58 -12.30
C LEU A 228 -7.36 -0.41 -13.27
N MET A 229 -6.30 -0.03 -14.00
CA MET A 229 -6.37 1.06 -14.97
C MET A 229 -7.30 0.76 -16.14
N ASP A 230 -7.35 -0.49 -16.59
CA ASP A 230 -8.28 -0.94 -17.63
C ASP A 230 -9.72 -0.90 -17.14
N GLU A 231 -9.99 -1.44 -15.95
CA GLU A 231 -11.35 -1.53 -15.38
C GLU A 231 -11.95 -0.15 -15.07
N LEU A 232 -11.13 0.75 -14.53
CA LEU A 232 -11.57 2.08 -14.10
C LEU A 232 -11.33 3.17 -15.15
N GLU A 233 -10.96 2.79 -16.38
CA GLU A 233 -10.64 3.70 -17.49
C GLU A 233 -9.61 4.80 -17.13
N ILE A 234 -8.64 4.47 -16.27
CA ILE A 234 -7.62 5.42 -15.83
C ILE A 234 -6.57 5.58 -16.93
N ALA A 235 -6.32 6.82 -17.33
CA ALA A 235 -5.32 7.17 -18.34
C ALA A 235 -3.89 7.14 -17.77
N ALA A 236 -3.70 7.70 -16.58
CA ALA A 236 -2.42 7.73 -15.90
C ALA A 236 -2.57 7.73 -14.36
N VAL A 237 -1.56 7.21 -13.67
CA VAL A 237 -1.48 7.20 -12.20
C VAL A 237 -0.23 7.94 -11.74
N THR A 238 -0.40 8.99 -10.95
CA THR A 238 0.71 9.78 -10.41
C THR A 238 1.24 9.13 -9.12
N PRO A 239 2.52 8.75 -9.05
CA PRO A 239 3.12 8.24 -7.81
C PRO A 239 3.19 9.34 -6.76
N VAL A 240 2.78 9.04 -5.52
CA VAL A 240 2.88 9.98 -4.38
C VAL A 240 3.77 9.38 -3.30
N ALA A 241 4.65 10.20 -2.74
CA ALA A 241 5.51 9.85 -1.60
C ALA A 241 4.76 9.95 -0.25
N ALA A 242 3.48 9.61 -0.25
CA ALA A 242 2.59 9.57 0.91
C ALA A 242 1.76 8.29 0.87
N GLY A 243 1.23 7.89 2.02
CA GLY A 243 0.45 6.67 2.19
C GLY A 243 0.18 6.41 3.65
N LEU A 244 -0.08 5.16 4.02
CA LEU A 244 -0.55 4.75 5.34
C LEU A 244 0.26 5.33 6.51
N ARG A 245 1.60 5.31 6.44
CA ARG A 245 2.47 5.84 7.52
C ARG A 245 2.32 7.34 7.72
N VAL A 246 2.23 8.11 6.63
CA VAL A 246 2.04 9.58 6.69
C VAL A 246 0.64 9.88 7.22
N GLY A 247 -0.36 9.11 6.79
CA GLY A 247 -1.71 9.15 7.32
C GLY A 247 -1.80 8.91 8.81
N ALA A 248 -1.18 7.83 9.29
CA ALA A 248 -1.14 7.48 10.71
C ALA A 248 -0.49 8.59 11.55
N LEU A 249 0.52 9.29 11.02
CA LEU A 249 1.13 10.44 11.70
C LEU A 249 0.15 11.62 11.78
N TRP A 250 -0.54 11.95 10.70
CA TRP A 250 -1.57 13.00 10.71
C TRP A 250 -2.74 12.66 11.62
N ASP A 251 -3.19 11.40 11.63
CA ASP A 251 -4.25 10.91 12.52
C ASP A 251 -3.82 11.02 13.98
N LEU A 252 -2.60 10.57 14.31
CA LEU A 252 -2.03 10.70 15.65
C LEU A 252 -1.97 12.17 16.08
N ARG A 253 -1.55 13.05 15.18
CA ARG A 253 -1.49 14.49 15.42
C ARG A 253 -2.87 15.08 15.66
N GLN A 254 -3.88 14.71 14.88
CA GLN A 254 -5.26 15.21 15.06
C GLN A 254 -5.84 14.76 16.41
N ARG A 255 -5.58 13.52 16.83
CA ARG A 255 -5.98 13.01 18.15
C ARG A 255 -5.28 13.75 19.29
N ALA A 256 -4.01 14.09 19.13
CA ALA A 256 -3.26 14.90 20.10
C ALA A 256 -3.68 16.38 20.09
N GLY A 257 -3.99 16.92 18.91
CA GLY A 257 -4.39 18.32 18.69
C GLY A 257 -5.84 18.62 19.10
N ALA A 258 -6.71 17.62 19.16
CA ALA A 258 -7.99 17.73 19.86
C ALA A 258 -7.81 18.06 21.36
N ALA A 259 -6.59 17.90 21.91
CA ALA A 259 -6.22 18.31 23.26
C ALA A 259 -5.33 19.59 23.30
N VAL A 260 -4.74 20.05 22.19
CA VAL A 260 -3.85 21.24 22.14
C VAL A 260 -3.92 21.91 20.76
N GLY A 261 -4.15 23.23 20.72
CA GLY A 261 -4.50 24.02 19.51
C GLY A 261 -3.56 23.93 18.28
N PRO A 262 -3.96 24.57 17.15
CA PRO A 262 -3.35 24.34 15.84
C PRO A 262 -1.90 24.82 15.80
N LEU A 263 -0.99 23.92 15.41
CA LEU A 263 0.40 24.27 15.06
C LEU A 263 0.64 23.98 13.58
N ALA A 264 1.54 24.73 12.93
CA ALA A 264 1.83 24.65 11.50
C ALA A 264 2.52 23.32 11.08
N ASN A 265 2.59 23.10 9.77
CA ASN A 265 3.19 21.97 9.04
C ASN A 265 4.42 21.34 9.73
N PRO A 266 4.32 20.13 10.31
CA PRO A 266 5.38 19.50 11.10
C PRO A 266 6.47 18.85 10.23
N LEU A 267 6.29 18.84 8.91
CA LEU A 267 7.22 18.18 7.98
C LEU A 267 7.99 19.15 7.10
N GLY A 268 7.62 20.45 7.06
CA GLY A 268 8.37 21.47 6.31
C GLY A 268 8.50 21.19 4.80
N ILE A 269 7.65 20.31 4.25
CA ILE A 269 7.66 20.01 2.81
C ILE A 269 6.79 21.06 2.12
N VAL A 270 7.42 21.78 1.19
CA VAL A 270 6.80 22.72 0.22
C VAL A 270 6.35 21.94 -1.01
#